data_AF-A0A840YDD8-F1
#
_entry.id   AF-A0A840YDD8-F1
#
_cell.length_a   1.000
_cell.length_b   1.000
_cell.length_c   1.000
_cell.angle_alpha   90.00
_cell.angle_beta   90.00
_cell.angle_gamma   90.00
#
_symmetry.space_group_name_H-M   'P 1'
#
loop_
_entity.id
_entity.type
_entity.pdbx_description
1 polymer ?
#
loop_
_entity_poly.entity_id
_entity_poly.type
_entity_poly.pdbx_seq_one_letter_code
_entity_poly.pdbx_strand_id
1 'polypeptide(L)'
;MHDITEQVERIGMMVLLLLLGGALVSGLLLPLRLSDAVAAAAIILMVRPIAGIIGLSGFKAEFFEKMTLAFFGIRGVGSFYYLAYALNHLHLPEAERLWAITGLVALLSIVLHGLTVTPIMRFVDRSQGRDPDAEDAPTPGLQGASADR
;
A
#
# COMPACT_ATOMS: atom_id res chain seq x y z
N MET A 1 7.25 -22.20 -10.11
CA MET A 1 7.50 -20.89 -10.76
C MET A 1 6.79 -19.74 -10.03
N HIS A 2 5.56 -19.93 -9.53
CA HIS A 2 4.85 -18.93 -8.72
C HIS A 2 5.62 -18.57 -7.42
N ASP A 3 6.07 -19.57 -6.66
CA ASP A 3 6.72 -19.36 -5.36
C ASP A 3 8.05 -18.59 -5.46
N ILE A 4 8.81 -18.81 -6.54
CA ILE A 4 10.04 -18.07 -6.81
C ILE A 4 9.72 -16.60 -7.14
N THR A 5 8.63 -16.35 -7.87
CA THR A 5 8.21 -14.98 -8.22
C THR A 5 7.78 -14.22 -6.96
N GLU A 6 6.99 -14.86 -6.09
CA GLU A 6 6.56 -14.26 -4.82
C GLU A 6 7.76 -13.97 -3.91
N GLN A 7 8.72 -14.88 -3.82
CA GLN A 7 9.94 -14.66 -3.03
C GLN A 7 10.76 -13.50 -3.57
N VAL A 8 10.95 -13.41 -4.89
CA VAL A 8 11.67 -12.31 -5.52
C VAL A 8 10.94 -10.98 -5.28
N GLU A 9 9.61 -10.95 -5.37
CA GLU A 9 8.80 -9.76 -5.08
C GLU A 9 8.98 -9.32 -3.62
N ARG A 10 8.91 -10.27 -2.68
CA ARG A 10 9.07 -10.01 -1.25
C ARG A 10 10.46 -9.46 -0.92
N ILE A 11 11.51 -10.04 -1.48
CA ILE A 11 12.89 -9.55 -1.32
C ILE A 11 13.02 -8.16 -1.97
N GLY A 12 12.46 -7.96 -3.16
CA GLY A 12 12.48 -6.67 -3.85
C GLY A 12 11.82 -5.57 -3.03
N MET A 13 10.68 -5.85 -2.41
CA MET A 13 10.03 -4.92 -1.48
C MET A 13 10.89 -4.63 -0.26
N MET A 14 11.49 -5.65 0.37
CA MET A 14 12.38 -5.46 1.52
C MET A 14 13.57 -4.57 1.19
N VAL A 15 14.24 -4.83 0.06
CA VAL A 15 15.38 -4.03 -0.41
C VAL A 15 14.94 -2.59 -0.69
N LEU A 16 13.81 -2.42 -1.39
CA LEU A 16 13.28 -1.09 -1.68
C LEU A 16 12.96 -0.29 -0.40
N LEU A 17 12.31 -0.93 0.58
CA LEU A 17 11.99 -0.30 1.85
C LEU A 17 13.26 0.08 2.64
N LEU A 18 14.28 -0.78 2.61
CA LEU A 18 15.57 -0.50 3.23
C LEU A 18 16.26 0.70 2.57
N LEU A 19 16.29 0.74 1.23
CA LEU A 19 16.85 1.86 0.47
C LEU A 19 16.07 3.16 0.69
N LEU A 20 14.74 3.09 0.76
CA LEU A 20 13.90 4.23 1.11
C LEU A 20 14.24 4.74 2.51
N GLY A 21 14.41 3.85 3.49
CA GLY A 21 14.86 4.19 4.84
C GLY A 21 16.23 4.89 4.85
N GLY A 22 17.20 4.35 4.11
CA GLY A 22 18.51 4.98 3.95
C GLY A 22 18.44 6.36 3.30
N ALA A 23 17.65 6.50 2.23
CA ALA A 23 17.45 7.76 1.53
C ALA A 23 16.79 8.83 2.43
N LEU A 24 15.82 8.44 3.26
CA LEU A 24 15.19 9.32 4.24
C LEU A 24 16.22 9.89 5.22
N VAL A 25 17.10 9.04 5.75
CA VAL A 25 18.18 9.46 6.68
C VAL A 25 19.24 10.31 5.98
N SER A 26 19.52 10.06 4.71
CA SER A 26 20.45 10.88 3.91
C SER A 26 19.87 12.22 3.47
N GLY A 27 18.66 12.58 3.93
CA GLY A 27 18.06 13.89 3.66
C GLY A 27 17.27 13.95 2.35
N LEU A 28 16.70 12.83 1.88
CA LEU A 28 15.81 12.81 0.70
C LEU A 28 14.70 13.86 0.78
N LEU A 29 14.26 14.23 1.99
CA LEU A 29 13.19 15.20 2.20
C LEU A 29 13.65 16.68 2.25
N LEU A 30 14.96 16.97 2.18
CA LEU A 30 15.50 18.33 2.23
C LEU A 30 14.96 19.26 1.13
N PRO A 31 14.75 18.81 -0.12
CA PRO A 31 14.26 19.69 -1.19
C PRO A 31 12.76 20.00 -1.11
N LEU A 32 12.01 19.43 -0.16
CA LEU A 32 10.55 19.60 -0.11
C LEU A 32 10.14 21.00 0.32
N ARG A 33 9.06 21.45 -0.30
CA ARG A 33 8.30 22.62 0.12
C ARG A 33 7.04 22.18 0.84
N LEU A 34 6.44 23.09 1.61
CA LEU A 34 5.15 22.83 2.26
C LEU A 34 4.04 22.48 1.24
N SER A 35 4.10 23.09 0.05
CA SER A 35 3.21 22.76 -1.07
C SER A 35 3.28 21.29 -1.48
N ASP A 36 4.45 20.67 -1.37
CA ASP A 36 4.70 19.29 -1.77
C ASP A 36 4.11 18.30 -0.77
N ALA A 37 4.15 18.65 0.51
CA ALA A 37 3.47 17.89 1.56
C ALA A 37 1.94 17.91 1.39
N VAL A 38 1.38 19.07 1.06
CA VAL A 38 -0.07 19.20 0.75
C VAL A 38 -0.42 18.39 -0.50
N ALA A 39 0.39 18.46 -1.55
CA ALA A 39 0.18 17.67 -2.76
C ALA A 39 0.26 16.16 -2.47
N ALA A 40 1.24 15.71 -1.69
CA ALA A 40 1.37 14.31 -1.28
C ALA A 40 0.14 13.84 -0.48
N ALA A 41 -0.34 14.64 0.47
CA ALA A 41 -1.56 14.35 1.20
C ALA A 41 -2.79 14.27 0.29
N ALA A 42 -2.94 15.21 -0.65
CA ALA A 42 -4.04 15.22 -1.63
C ALA A 42 -4.00 13.98 -2.55
N ILE A 43 -2.82 13.57 -3.00
CA ILE A 43 -2.64 12.34 -3.80
C ILE A 43 -3.13 11.13 -3.00
N ILE A 44 -2.77 11.04 -1.72
CA ILE A 44 -3.15 9.88 -0.90
C ILE A 44 -4.62 9.90 -0.52
N LEU A 45 -5.18 11.05 -0.15
CA LEU A 45 -6.52 11.15 0.42
C LEU A 45 -7.62 11.38 -0.61
N MET A 46 -7.32 11.95 -1.77
CA MET A 46 -8.32 12.20 -2.82
C MET A 46 -8.08 11.32 -4.03
N VAL A 47 -6.88 11.38 -4.63
CA VAL A 47 -6.63 10.68 -5.89
C VAL A 47 -6.75 9.16 -5.71
N ARG A 48 -6.31 8.60 -4.57
CA ARG A 48 -6.45 7.15 -4.31
C ARG A 48 -7.89 6.66 -4.22
N PRO A 49 -8.76 7.17 -3.32
CA PRO A 49 -10.13 6.67 -3.24
C PRO A 49 -10.88 6.89 -4.55
N ILE A 50 -10.65 8.01 -5.25
CA ILE A 50 -11.27 8.26 -6.55
C ILE A 50 -10.82 7.21 -7.58
N ALA A 51 -9.51 7.01 -7.74
CA ALA A 51 -8.98 6.03 -8.70
C ALA A 51 -9.40 4.60 -8.35
N GLY A 52 -9.43 4.25 -7.06
CA GLY A 52 -9.87 2.93 -6.60
C GLY A 52 -11.35 2.70 -6.82
N ILE A 53 -12.22 3.68 -6.52
CA ILE A 53 -13.66 3.56 -6.79
C ILE A 53 -13.93 3.45 -8.30
N ILE A 54 -13.23 4.22 -9.13
CA ILE A 54 -13.30 4.10 -10.59
C ILE A 54 -12.87 2.70 -11.05
N GLY A 55 -11.75 2.19 -10.54
CA GLY A 55 -11.25 0.85 -10.84
C GLY A 55 -12.16 -0.29 -10.36
N LEU A 56 -12.85 -0.10 -9.23
CA LEU A 56 -13.81 -1.05 -8.64
C LEU A 56 -15.27 -0.82 -9.10
N SER A 57 -15.51 0.07 -10.07
CA SER A 57 -16.86 0.35 -10.58
C SER A 57 -17.57 -0.89 -11.13
N GLY A 58 -16.83 -1.86 -11.66
CA GLY A 58 -17.37 -3.15 -12.15
C GLY A 58 -17.44 -4.27 -11.12
N PHE A 59 -16.91 -4.08 -9.91
CA PHE A 59 -16.89 -5.12 -8.86
C PHE A 59 -18.17 -5.04 -8.02
N LYS A 60 -18.82 -6.17 -7.74
CA LYS A 60 -20.01 -6.22 -6.87
C LYS A 60 -19.56 -6.41 -5.41
N ALA A 61 -19.44 -5.31 -4.68
CA ALA A 61 -19.11 -5.30 -3.26
C ALA A 61 -19.80 -4.11 -2.57
N GLU A 62 -19.95 -4.21 -1.25
CA GLU A 62 -20.42 -3.13 -0.38
C GLU A 62 -19.54 -1.88 -0.56
N PHE A 63 -20.13 -0.69 -0.52
CA PHE A 63 -19.37 0.56 -0.76
C PHE A 63 -18.22 0.71 0.25
N PHE A 64 -18.43 0.28 1.49
CA PHE A 64 -17.42 0.29 2.53
C PHE A 64 -16.23 -0.64 2.24
N GLU A 65 -16.51 -1.83 1.69
CA GLU A 65 -15.49 -2.80 1.28
C GLU A 65 -14.68 -2.27 0.08
N LYS A 66 -15.36 -1.66 -0.89
CA LYS A 66 -14.70 -0.99 -2.02
C LYS A 66 -13.80 0.15 -1.57
N MET A 67 -14.26 0.96 -0.61
CA MET A 67 -13.50 2.09 -0.09
C MET A 67 -12.27 1.63 0.69
N THR A 68 -12.40 0.55 1.46
CA THR A 68 -11.30 -0.14 2.14
C THR A 68 -10.27 -0.64 1.13
N LEU A 69 -10.69 -1.39 0.10
CA LEU A 69 -9.79 -1.87 -0.96
C LEU A 69 -9.10 -0.73 -1.73
N ALA A 70 -9.84 0.34 -2.05
CA ALA A 70 -9.32 1.52 -2.73
C ALA A 70 -8.28 2.28 -1.90
N PHE A 71 -8.42 2.28 -0.58
CA PHE A 71 -7.53 3.00 0.34
C PHE A 71 -6.27 2.20 0.68
N PHE A 72 -6.37 0.88 0.80
CA PHE A 72 -5.31 0.02 1.35
C PHE A 72 -4.40 -0.69 0.34
N GLY A 73 -4.53 -0.44 -0.97
CA GLY A 73 -3.61 -1.00 -1.97
C GLY A 73 -2.15 -0.59 -1.70
N ILE A 74 -1.28 -1.56 -1.43
CA ILE A 74 0.16 -1.37 -1.19
C ILE A 74 0.76 -0.69 -2.43
N ARG A 75 1.20 0.56 -2.28
CA ARG A 75 1.93 1.28 -3.33
C ARG A 75 3.31 1.66 -2.84
N GLY A 76 4.26 1.60 -3.76
CA GLY A 76 5.60 2.13 -3.58
C GLY A 76 6.48 1.73 -4.76
N VAL A 77 6.56 0.43 -5.03
CA VAL A 77 7.51 -0.15 -5.98
C VAL A 77 7.35 0.43 -7.39
N GLY A 78 6.14 0.42 -7.95
CA GLY A 78 5.90 0.91 -9.32
C GLY A 78 6.14 2.42 -9.49
N SER A 79 5.87 3.23 -8.46
CA SER A 79 6.08 4.68 -8.53
C SER A 79 7.57 5.03 -8.68
N PHE A 80 8.44 4.33 -7.94
CA PHE A 80 9.89 4.50 -8.08
C PHE A 80 10.38 4.04 -9.45
N TYR A 81 9.83 2.94 -9.99
CA TYR A 81 10.14 2.49 -11.35
C TYR A 81 9.78 3.56 -12.38
N TYR A 82 8.56 4.10 -12.35
CA TYR A 82 8.14 5.11 -13.31
C TYR A 82 8.90 6.42 -13.18
N LEU A 83 9.24 6.85 -11.96
CA LEU A 83 10.06 8.02 -11.76
C LEU A 83 11.47 7.81 -12.31
N ALA A 84 12.11 6.69 -11.98
CA ALA A 84 13.42 6.35 -12.52
C ALA A 84 13.39 6.26 -14.05
N TYR A 85 12.37 5.62 -14.61
CA TYR A 85 12.17 5.52 -16.04
C TYR A 85 12.04 6.92 -16.69
N ALA A 86 11.19 7.78 -16.14
CA ALA A 86 10.98 9.14 -16.64
C ALA A 86 12.26 9.97 -16.58
N LEU A 87 13.02 9.90 -15.48
CA LEU A 87 14.28 10.63 -15.34
C LEU A 87 15.39 10.13 -16.26
N ASN A 88 15.35 8.86 -16.66
CA ASN A 88 16.30 8.32 -17.64
C ASN A 88 15.98 8.74 -19.08
N HIS A 89 14.72 9.04 -19.38
CA HIS A 89 14.27 9.37 -20.75
C HIS A 89 13.97 10.85 -20.97
N LEU A 90 13.73 11.61 -19.90
CA LEU A 90 13.42 13.03 -19.94
C LEU A 90 14.38 13.81 -19.03
N HIS A 91 14.83 14.96 -19.52
CA HIS A 91 15.55 15.93 -18.69
C HIS A 91 14.52 16.69 -17.84
N LEU A 92 14.39 16.28 -16.57
CA LEU A 92 13.54 16.95 -15.60
C LEU A 92 14.41 17.85 -14.71
N PRO A 93 14.24 19.20 -14.76
CA PRO A 93 15.07 20.15 -14.01
C PRO A 93 15.02 19.95 -12.48
N GLU A 94 13.94 19.35 -11.97
CA GLU A 94 13.67 19.20 -10.54
C GLU A 94 13.68 17.73 -10.10
N ALA A 95 14.57 16.91 -10.70
CA ALA A 95 14.68 15.49 -10.43
C ALA A 95 14.76 15.13 -8.93
N GLU A 96 15.58 15.87 -8.17
CA GLU A 96 15.74 15.65 -6.72
C GLU A 96 14.43 15.90 -5.95
N ARG A 97 13.69 16.95 -6.30
CA ARG A 97 12.39 17.27 -5.69
C ARG A 97 11.34 16.20 -6.02
N LEU A 98 11.37 15.63 -7.23
CA LEU A 98 10.47 14.54 -7.61
C LEU A 98 10.75 13.24 -6.84
N TRP A 99 12.03 12.91 -6.64
CA TRP A 99 12.44 11.81 -5.74
C TRP A 99 11.94 12.05 -4.32
N ALA A 100 12.09 13.28 -3.84
CA ALA A 100 11.66 13.70 -2.52
C ALA A 100 10.14 13.59 -2.32
N ILE A 101 9.35 14.07 -3.29
CA ILE A 101 7.88 13.94 -3.30
C ILE A 101 7.46 12.47 -3.33
N THR A 102 8.06 11.67 -4.21
CA THR A 102 7.73 10.26 -4.36
C THR A 102 8.05 9.48 -3.08
N GLY A 103 9.20 9.76 -2.48
CA GLY A 103 9.60 9.23 -1.18
C GLY A 103 8.64 9.64 -0.06
N LEU A 104 8.21 10.90 -0.02
CA LEU A 104 7.22 11.37 0.96
C LEU A 104 5.87 10.65 0.79
N VAL A 105 5.38 10.52 -0.45
CA VAL A 105 4.12 9.82 -0.73
C VAL A 105 4.21 8.35 -0.31
N ALA A 106 5.32 7.68 -0.61
CA ALA A 106 5.56 6.30 -0.20
C ALA A 106 5.59 6.17 1.33
N LEU A 107 6.34 7.04 2.01
CA LEU A 107 6.43 7.09 3.47
C LEU A 107 5.05 7.29 4.12
N LEU A 108 4.31 8.31 3.69
CA LEU A 108 2.97 8.59 4.21
C LEU A 108 2.01 7.42 3.95
N SER A 109 2.09 6.77 2.79
CA SER A 109 1.28 5.59 2.51
C SER A 109 1.60 4.44 3.46
N ILE A 110 2.88 4.17 3.74
CA ILE A 110 3.30 3.09 4.65
C ILE A 110 2.81 3.38 6.07
N VAL A 111 3.03 4.60 6.56
CA VAL A 111 2.61 5.01 7.91
C VAL A 111 1.09 4.96 8.06
N LEU A 112 0.35 5.55 7.11
CA LEU A 112 -1.11 5.52 7.13
C LEU A 112 -1.63 4.09 7.05
N HIS A 113 -1.07 3.24 6.18
CA HIS A 113 -1.47 1.84 6.10
C HIS A 113 -1.21 1.12 7.43
N GLY A 114 0.01 1.22 7.98
CA GLY A 114 0.38 0.56 9.24
C GLY A 114 -0.48 0.96 10.43
N LEU A 115 -0.89 2.23 10.51
CA LEU A 115 -1.77 2.72 11.58
C LEU A 115 -3.25 2.38 11.36
N THR A 116 -3.68 2.22 10.11
CA THR A 116 -5.12 2.17 9.76
C THR A 116 -5.61 0.73 9.49
N VAL A 117 -4.74 -0.21 9.08
CA VAL A 117 -5.17 -1.59 8.74
C VAL A 117 -5.80 -2.31 9.92
N THR A 118 -5.14 -2.36 11.07
CA THR A 118 -5.64 -3.09 12.24
C THR A 118 -7.00 -2.57 12.74
N PRO A 119 -7.22 -1.25 12.94
CA PRO A 119 -8.53 -0.78 13.38
C PRO A 119 -9.62 -0.96 12.32
N ILE A 120 -9.31 -0.80 11.03
CA ILE A 120 -10.33 -0.96 9.97
C ILE A 120 -10.72 -2.43 9.79
N MET A 121 -9.78 -3.37 9.79
CA MET A 121 -10.11 -4.79 9.70
C MET A 121 -11.00 -5.21 10.88
N ARG A 122 -10.70 -4.76 12.11
CA ARG A 122 -11.56 -5.00 13.28
C ARG A 122 -12.96 -4.41 13.12
N PHE A 123 -13.10 -3.25 12.50
CA PHE A 123 -14.39 -2.64 12.23
C PHE A 123 -15.18 -3.43 11.17
N VAL A 124 -14.51 -3.85 10.09
CA VAL A 124 -15.11 -4.71 9.04
C VAL A 124 -15.59 -6.02 9.65
N ASP A 125 -14.74 -6.72 10.41
CA ASP A 125 -15.08 -7.99 11.05
C ASP A 125 -16.32 -7.84 11.95
N ARG A 126 -16.37 -6.80 12.78
CA ARG A 126 -17.54 -6.49 13.62
C ARG A 126 -18.80 -6.22 12.79
N SER A 127 -18.68 -5.49 11.69
CA SER A 127 -19.83 -5.20 10.80
C SER A 127 -20.37 -6.44 10.09
N GLN A 128 -19.53 -7.47 9.91
CA GLN A 128 -19.90 -8.76 9.34
C GLN A 128 -20.35 -9.77 10.42
N GLY A 129 -20.46 -9.35 11.68
CA GLY A 129 -20.84 -10.22 12.80
C GLY A 129 -19.76 -11.23 13.21
N ARG A 130 -18.51 -11.01 12.78
CA ARG A 130 -17.34 -11.81 13.19
C ARG A 130 -16.75 -11.14 14.43
N ASP A 131 -16.51 -11.92 15.49
CA ASP A 131 -15.83 -11.42 16.68
C ASP A 131 -14.32 -11.39 16.41
N PRO A 132 -13.68 -10.20 16.32
CA PRO A 132 -12.25 -10.09 16.05
C PRO A 132 -11.37 -10.55 17.23
N ASP A 133 -11.95 -10.72 18.42
CA ASP A 133 -11.24 -11.11 19.65
C ASP A 133 -11.61 -12.54 20.11
N ALA A 134 -12.38 -13.30 19.32
CA ALA A 134 -12.66 -14.71 19.61
C ALA A 134 -11.40 -15.57 19.37
N GLU A 135 -10.86 -16.16 20.44
CA GLU A 135 -9.64 -16.99 20.46
C GLU A 135 -9.72 -18.28 19.60
N ASP A 136 -10.86 -18.58 18.97
CA ASP A 136 -11.12 -19.80 18.18
C ASP A 136 -11.75 -19.49 16.81
N ALA A 137 -11.11 -18.66 15.98
CA ALA A 137 -11.41 -18.69 14.56
C ALA A 137 -10.95 -20.05 13.99
N PRO A 138 -11.84 -20.92 13.45
CA PRO A 138 -11.44 -22.23 12.96
C PRO A 138 -10.43 -22.04 11.84
N THR A 139 -9.28 -22.71 11.94
CA THR A 139 -8.29 -22.79 10.86
C THR A 139 -8.97 -23.30 9.58
N PRO A 140 -8.92 -22.55 8.47
CA PRO A 140 -9.46 -23.03 7.20
C PRO A 140 -8.62 -24.21 6.68
N GLY A 141 -9.16 -25.43 6.80
CA GLY A 141 -8.56 -26.68 6.34
C GLY A 141 -7.75 -27.37 7.45
N LEU A 142 -8.05 -28.59 7.89
CA LEU A 142 -8.34 -29.79 7.11
C LEU A 142 -9.37 -30.64 7.87
N GLN A 143 -10.62 -30.67 7.41
CA GLN A 143 -11.52 -31.78 7.74
C GLN A 143 -11.16 -32.96 6.83
N GLY A 144 -10.07 -33.63 7.19
CA GLY A 144 -9.72 -34.93 6.63
C GLY A 144 -10.82 -35.92 6.99
N ALA A 145 -11.43 -36.50 5.96
CA ALA A 145 -12.32 -37.63 6.08
C ALA A 145 -11.58 -38.82 6.71
N SER A 146 -11.78 -39.07 8.00
CA SER A 146 -11.47 -40.36 8.62
C SER A 146 -12.27 -40.53 9.92
N ALA A 147 -13.57 -40.69 9.78
CA ALA A 147 -14.42 -41.25 10.82
C ALA A 147 -15.56 -42.03 10.17
N ASP A 148 -15.22 -43.00 9.32
CA ASP A 148 -16.08 -44.15 9.12
C ASP A 148 -15.29 -45.34 8.56
N ARG A 149 -14.97 -46.27 9.47
CA ARG A 149 -14.79 -47.74 9.34
C ARG A 149 -13.75 -48.27 10.31
#